data_AF-A0AA37XDX7-F1
#
_entry.id   AF-A0AA37XDX7-F1
#
_cell.length_a   1.000
_cell.length_b   1.000
_cell.length_c   1.000
_cell.angle_alpha   90.00
_cell.angle_beta   90.00
_cell.angle_gamma   90.00
#
_symmetry.space_group_name_H-M   'P 1'
#
loop_
_entity.id
_entity.type
_entity.pdbx_description
1 polymer ?
#
loop_
_entity_poly.entity_id
_entity_poly.type
_entity_poly.pdbx_seq_one_letter_code
_entity_poly.pdbx_strand_id
1 'polypeptide(L)'
;MQIWPGHPYPLGATYDGTGTNFALFSSVAERVELCLVGDDGAEQRIEVEEVDAHVWHVYLPSVGPGQRYGYRVHGPFDPEQGLWCNPAKFLIDPYAKAFDGALDGDESLYSYRFGNPPGPDSELNDDDSFGHNLTSVVHNPFFDWGHDHPPAHEYHRSVIYEAHVKGMTMTHPAIPEDIRGTYAGMAHPAMIDHLTRLGVTAIELMPVHQFINDPSLQDKGLSNYWGYNTIGFFAPHADYAAYGTRGQQVQEFKSLVKAMHEADIEVILDVVYNHTAEGNQMGPTLSFRGIDNPAYYRLVDDDKIHYFDTTGTGNSLLMRSPNVLQLIMDSLRYWVTEMHVDGFRFDLAATLARQFHEVDRLSAFFDLVHQDPVISQVKLIAEPWDLGDGGYQVGGFLPCGRSGTATTATPCATSGAASPRPSESSRRG
;
A
#
# COMPACT_ATOMS: atom_id res chain seq x y z
N MET A 1 -32.04 -3.64 7.61
CA MET A 1 -31.13 -3.78 6.46
C MET A 1 -31.25 -5.20 5.95
N GLN A 2 -31.31 -5.42 4.64
CA GLN A 2 -31.30 -6.78 4.08
C GLN A 2 -29.85 -7.26 4.01
N ILE A 3 -29.59 -8.49 4.45
CA ILE A 3 -28.25 -9.08 4.53
C ILE A 3 -28.27 -10.38 3.73
N TRP A 4 -27.37 -10.51 2.76
CA TRP A 4 -27.20 -11.71 1.95
C TRP A 4 -25.82 -12.32 2.19
N PRO A 5 -25.62 -13.62 1.87
CA PRO A 5 -24.34 -14.29 2.11
C PRO A 5 -23.15 -13.63 1.42
N GLY A 6 -23.33 -13.09 0.23
CA GLY A 6 -22.23 -12.56 -0.57
C GLY A 6 -21.26 -13.64 -1.07
N HIS A 7 -20.03 -13.23 -1.35
CA HIS A 7 -19.00 -14.08 -1.94
C HIS A 7 -17.63 -13.83 -1.28
N PRO A 8 -16.79 -14.87 -1.12
CA PRO A 8 -15.44 -14.73 -0.57
C PRO A 8 -14.45 -14.04 -1.52
N TYR A 9 -14.83 -13.82 -2.79
CA TYR A 9 -13.99 -13.14 -3.78
C TYR A 9 -14.82 -12.20 -4.65
N PRO A 10 -14.28 -11.03 -5.04
CA PRO A 10 -12.97 -10.47 -4.67
C PRO A 10 -12.91 -10.02 -3.20
N LEU A 11 -11.69 -9.96 -2.65
CA LEU A 11 -11.42 -9.41 -1.31
C LEU A 11 -11.67 -7.89 -1.27
N GLY A 12 -12.08 -7.41 -0.09
CA GLY A 12 -12.48 -6.04 0.20
C GLY A 12 -13.92 -5.71 -0.15
N ALA A 13 -14.27 -4.43 -0.12
CA ALA A 13 -15.57 -3.93 -0.54
C ALA A 13 -15.69 -3.72 -2.06
N THR A 14 -16.59 -4.46 -2.71
CA THR A 14 -16.85 -4.40 -4.15
C THR A 14 -18.31 -4.05 -4.45
N TYR A 15 -18.51 -2.89 -5.06
CA TYR A 15 -19.83 -2.42 -5.49
C TYR A 15 -20.16 -2.93 -6.91
N ASP A 16 -21.33 -3.56 -7.07
CA ASP A 16 -21.76 -4.19 -8.33
C ASP A 16 -22.82 -3.39 -9.12
N GLY A 17 -23.19 -2.20 -8.65
CA GLY A 17 -24.27 -1.38 -9.22
C GLY A 17 -25.61 -1.51 -8.50
N THR A 18 -25.78 -2.53 -7.67
CA THR A 18 -26.98 -2.75 -6.86
C THR A 18 -26.70 -2.78 -5.36
N GLY A 19 -25.55 -3.31 -4.95
CA GLY A 19 -25.12 -3.38 -3.56
C GLY A 19 -23.62 -3.59 -3.47
N THR A 20 -23.15 -3.81 -2.24
CA THR A 20 -21.73 -4.00 -1.97
C THR A 20 -21.48 -5.37 -1.35
N ASN A 21 -20.58 -6.13 -1.95
CA ASN A 21 -19.99 -7.34 -1.37
C ASN A 21 -18.79 -6.95 -0.51
N PHE A 22 -18.73 -7.46 0.71
CA PHE A 22 -17.60 -7.29 1.63
C PHE A 22 -16.96 -8.66 1.85
N ALA A 23 -15.64 -8.74 1.73
CA ALA A 23 -14.88 -9.97 1.99
C ALA A 23 -13.56 -9.67 2.70
N LEU A 24 -13.32 -10.28 3.85
CA LEU A 24 -12.15 -10.06 4.70
C LEU A 24 -11.48 -11.38 5.05
N PHE A 25 -10.19 -11.52 4.76
CA PHE A 25 -9.42 -12.67 5.20
C PHE A 25 -9.02 -12.53 6.68
N SER A 26 -9.31 -13.56 7.49
CA SER A 26 -8.68 -13.78 8.80
C SER A 26 -8.80 -15.24 9.20
N SER A 27 -7.66 -15.87 9.46
CA SER A 27 -7.57 -17.28 9.89
C SER A 27 -7.70 -17.46 11.40
N VAL A 28 -7.49 -16.40 12.17
CA VAL A 28 -7.53 -16.41 13.64
C VAL A 28 -8.79 -15.78 14.23
N ALA A 29 -9.58 -15.07 13.42
CA ALA A 29 -10.84 -14.49 13.88
C ALA A 29 -11.82 -15.57 14.32
N GLU A 30 -12.48 -15.33 15.45
CA GLU A 30 -13.61 -16.13 15.95
C GLU A 30 -14.94 -15.49 15.58
N ARG A 31 -14.96 -14.17 15.38
CA ARG A 31 -16.13 -13.39 14.94
C ARG A 31 -15.68 -12.09 14.29
N VAL A 32 -16.35 -11.69 13.21
CA VAL A 32 -16.08 -10.43 12.50
C VAL A 32 -17.35 -9.58 12.48
N GLU A 33 -17.20 -8.30 12.83
CA GLU A 33 -18.27 -7.30 12.72
C GLU A 33 -17.88 -6.27 11.66
N LEU A 34 -18.67 -6.17 10.59
CA LEU A 34 -18.62 -5.08 9.63
C LEU A 34 -19.28 -3.85 10.25
N CYS A 35 -18.54 -2.76 10.36
CA CYS A 35 -18.98 -1.53 10.98
C CYS A 35 -19.24 -0.48 9.91
N LEU A 36 -20.51 -0.17 9.63
CA LEU A 36 -20.91 0.91 8.71
C LEU A 36 -20.99 2.23 9.48
N VAL A 37 -20.44 3.29 8.89
CA VAL A 37 -20.39 4.62 9.53
C VAL A 37 -21.32 5.57 8.79
N GLY A 38 -22.37 6.02 9.50
CA GLY A 38 -23.34 6.99 9.00
C GLY A 38 -22.76 8.39 8.83
N ASP A 39 -23.47 9.27 8.14
CA ASP A 39 -23.08 10.68 7.96
C ASP A 39 -23.14 11.48 9.26
N ASP A 40 -24.00 11.06 10.18
CA ASP A 40 -24.11 11.57 11.55
C ASP A 40 -22.99 11.07 12.48
N GLY A 41 -22.09 10.22 11.96
CA GLY A 41 -21.02 9.60 12.72
C GLY A 41 -21.47 8.37 13.53
N ALA A 42 -22.72 7.91 13.38
CA ALA A 42 -23.18 6.72 14.06
C ALA A 42 -22.55 5.45 13.46
N GLU A 43 -22.08 4.55 14.33
CA GLU A 43 -21.58 3.24 13.95
C GLU A 43 -22.73 2.21 13.99
N GLN A 44 -22.96 1.51 12.88
CA GLN A 44 -23.83 0.36 12.80
C GLN A 44 -23.01 -0.91 12.57
N ARG A 45 -23.04 -1.82 13.54
CA ARG A 45 -22.32 -3.10 13.49
C ARG A 45 -23.19 -4.20 12.90
N ILE A 46 -22.63 -4.95 11.95
CA ILE A 46 -23.27 -6.06 11.26
C ILE A 46 -22.36 -7.28 11.46
N GLU A 47 -22.89 -8.32 12.07
CA GLU A 47 -22.17 -9.58 12.24
C GLU A 47 -22.02 -10.28 10.87
N VAL A 48 -20.79 -10.70 10.56
CA VAL A 48 -20.47 -11.44 9.34
C VAL A 48 -20.48 -12.92 9.69
N GLU A 49 -21.53 -13.63 9.27
CA GLU A 49 -21.75 -15.04 9.65
C GLU A 49 -21.14 -16.04 8.66
N GLU A 50 -20.98 -15.65 7.38
CA GLU A 50 -20.50 -16.55 6.34
C GLU A 50 -18.98 -16.52 6.25
N VAL A 51 -18.38 -17.72 6.21
CA VAL A 51 -16.93 -17.90 6.13
C VAL A 51 -16.59 -19.06 5.20
N ASP A 52 -15.87 -18.76 4.12
CA ASP A 52 -15.33 -19.75 3.19
C ASP A 52 -13.80 -19.64 3.16
N ALA A 53 -13.10 -20.72 3.47
CA ALA A 53 -11.62 -20.78 3.46
C ALA A 53 -10.93 -19.62 4.23
N HIS A 54 -11.43 -19.29 5.42
CA HIS A 54 -10.98 -18.18 6.28
C HIS A 54 -11.25 -16.77 5.72
N VAL A 55 -12.10 -16.66 4.69
CA VAL A 55 -12.61 -15.38 4.20
C VAL A 55 -14.03 -15.18 4.71
N TRP A 56 -14.19 -14.15 5.54
CA TRP A 56 -15.45 -13.70 6.10
C TRP A 56 -16.15 -12.79 5.09
N HIS A 57 -17.40 -13.08 4.71
CA HIS A 57 -18.05 -12.30 3.68
C HIS A 57 -19.55 -12.04 3.93
N VAL A 58 -20.03 -10.94 3.36
CA VAL A 58 -21.42 -10.52 3.44
C VAL A 58 -21.76 -9.59 2.27
N TYR A 59 -23.00 -9.64 1.79
CA TYR A 59 -23.50 -8.74 0.76
C TYR A 59 -24.64 -7.87 1.27
N LEU A 60 -24.54 -6.57 1.00
CA LEU A 60 -25.49 -5.56 1.44
C LEU A 60 -26.12 -4.85 0.22
N PRO A 61 -27.35 -5.20 -0.20
CA PRO A 61 -28.02 -4.66 -1.39
C PRO A 61 -28.37 -3.17 -1.35
N SER A 62 -28.14 -2.48 -0.24
CA SER A 62 -28.48 -1.05 -0.07
C SER A 62 -27.27 -0.18 0.19
N VAL A 63 -26.08 -0.77 0.25
CA VAL A 63 -24.82 -0.04 0.47
C VAL A 63 -24.21 0.27 -0.88
N GLY A 64 -24.04 1.57 -1.15
CA GLY A 64 -23.44 2.07 -2.38
C GLY A 64 -22.14 2.85 -2.15
N PRO A 65 -21.55 3.39 -3.23
CA PRO A 65 -20.31 4.16 -3.17
C PRO A 65 -20.41 5.38 -2.25
N GLY A 66 -19.31 5.69 -1.57
CA GLY A 66 -19.22 6.75 -0.57
C GLY A 66 -19.63 6.32 0.85
N GLN A 67 -20.12 5.09 1.05
CA GLN A 67 -20.33 4.52 2.37
C GLN A 67 -18.98 4.31 3.06
N ARG A 68 -18.87 4.83 4.28
CA ARG A 68 -17.71 4.60 5.16
C ARG A 68 -17.90 3.33 5.97
N TYR A 69 -16.84 2.56 6.14
CA TYR A 69 -16.87 1.33 6.90
C TYR A 69 -15.52 0.98 7.51
N GLY A 70 -15.52 -0.03 8.36
CA GLY A 70 -14.35 -0.71 8.89
C GLY A 70 -14.78 -2.04 9.51
N TYR A 71 -13.88 -2.66 10.26
CA TYR A 71 -14.10 -3.96 10.89
C TYR A 71 -13.75 -3.93 12.36
N ARG A 72 -14.43 -4.79 13.13
CA ARG A 72 -13.99 -5.22 14.46
C ARG A 72 -13.81 -6.73 14.43
N VAL A 73 -12.60 -7.16 14.75
CA VAL A 73 -12.23 -8.57 14.70
C VAL A 73 -12.08 -9.09 16.13
N HIS A 74 -12.88 -10.10 16.44
CA HIS A 74 -12.86 -10.82 17.71
C HIS A 74 -12.02 -12.08 17.52
N GLY A 75 -11.21 -12.40 18.51
CA GLY A 75 -10.34 -13.56 18.48
C GLY A 75 -9.39 -13.56 19.67
N PRO A 76 -8.38 -14.43 19.68
CA PRO A 76 -7.44 -14.52 20.77
C PRO A 76 -6.56 -13.27 20.87
N PHE A 77 -6.43 -12.75 22.10
CA PHE A 77 -5.41 -11.80 22.50
C PHE A 77 -4.38 -12.52 23.36
N ASP A 78 -3.26 -12.87 22.74
CA ASP A 78 -2.10 -13.52 23.37
C ASP A 78 -0.83 -12.97 22.72
N PRO A 79 -0.31 -11.83 23.22
CA PRO A 79 0.88 -11.20 22.64
C PRO A 79 2.12 -12.10 22.65
N GLU A 80 2.26 -13.03 23.61
CA GLU A 80 3.38 -13.98 23.64
C GLU A 80 3.35 -14.95 22.44
N GLN A 81 2.16 -15.28 21.95
CA GLN A 81 1.99 -16.06 20.72
C GLN A 81 1.87 -15.19 19.46
N GLY A 82 1.98 -13.86 19.59
CA GLY A 82 1.83 -12.91 18.49
C GLY A 82 0.38 -12.74 18.03
N LEU A 83 -0.59 -13.02 18.90
CA LEU A 83 -2.03 -12.87 18.62
C LEU A 83 -2.54 -11.56 19.23
N TRP A 84 -3.09 -10.68 18.39
CA TRP A 84 -3.39 -9.28 18.74
C TRP A 84 -4.84 -8.88 18.46
N CYS A 85 -5.77 -9.84 18.39
CA CYS A 85 -7.18 -9.54 18.13
C CYS A 85 -7.72 -8.65 19.24
N ASN A 86 -8.22 -7.46 18.90
CA ASN A 86 -8.81 -6.54 19.84
C ASN A 86 -10.04 -5.87 19.23
N PRO A 87 -11.26 -6.30 19.60
CA PRO A 87 -12.48 -5.78 19.00
C PRO A 87 -12.83 -4.35 19.42
N ALA A 88 -12.17 -3.80 20.46
CA ALA A 88 -12.31 -2.39 20.80
C ALA A 88 -11.69 -1.48 19.72
N LYS A 89 -10.75 -2.02 18.92
CA LYS A 89 -10.11 -1.27 17.84
C LYS A 89 -10.95 -1.34 16.57
N PHE A 90 -11.25 -0.17 16.02
CA PHE A 90 -11.83 0.00 14.70
C PHE A 90 -10.73 -0.18 13.64
N LEU A 91 -10.82 -1.25 12.87
CA LEU A 91 -9.82 -1.67 11.90
C LEU A 91 -10.24 -1.25 10.49
N ILE A 92 -9.27 -0.77 9.71
CA ILE A 92 -9.49 -0.48 8.29
C ILE A 92 -9.28 -1.74 7.44
N ASP A 93 -10.02 -1.83 6.33
CA ASP A 93 -9.92 -2.92 5.37
C ASP A 93 -8.59 -2.87 4.59
N PRO A 94 -7.76 -3.93 4.63
CA PRO A 94 -6.53 -4.04 3.84
C PRO A 94 -6.72 -3.87 2.32
N TYR A 95 -7.92 -4.20 1.82
CA TYR A 95 -8.30 -4.12 0.42
C TYR A 95 -9.08 -2.84 0.06
N ALA A 96 -9.25 -1.90 1.00
CA ALA A 96 -9.93 -0.64 0.73
C ALA A 96 -9.24 0.16 -0.39
N LYS A 97 -10.07 0.68 -1.31
CA LYS A 97 -9.61 1.48 -2.46
C LYS A 97 -9.62 2.99 -2.19
N ALA A 98 -10.18 3.40 -1.05
CA ALA A 98 -10.28 4.78 -0.63
C ALA A 98 -10.41 4.85 0.90
N PHE A 99 -9.90 5.93 1.48
CA PHE A 99 -9.94 6.22 2.91
C PHE A 99 -10.45 7.64 3.17
N ASP A 100 -11.10 7.83 4.31
CA ASP A 100 -11.58 9.12 4.83
C ASP A 100 -11.15 9.30 6.29
N GLY A 101 -10.82 10.53 6.67
CA GLY A 101 -10.38 10.90 8.02
C GLY A 101 -8.87 11.04 8.17
N ALA A 102 -8.41 11.15 9.41
CA ALA A 102 -7.00 11.25 9.77
C ALA A 102 -6.75 10.54 11.10
N LEU A 103 -5.50 10.12 11.31
CA LEU A 103 -5.01 9.53 12.55
C LEU A 103 -4.50 10.63 13.48
N ASP A 104 -4.90 10.61 14.76
CA ASP A 104 -4.51 11.61 15.76
C ASP A 104 -3.55 11.09 16.85
N GLY A 105 -3.23 9.79 16.84
CA GLY A 105 -2.26 9.18 17.76
C GLY A 105 -2.81 8.90 19.17
N ASP A 106 -4.12 8.94 19.37
CA ASP A 106 -4.75 8.61 20.64
C ASP A 106 -4.39 7.20 21.15
N GLU A 107 -4.30 7.02 22.48
CA GLU A 107 -3.94 5.74 23.12
C GLU A 107 -4.94 4.62 22.75
N SER A 108 -6.20 4.98 22.46
CA SER A 108 -7.21 4.03 21.99
C SER A 108 -6.81 3.31 20.71
N LEU A 109 -5.88 3.83 19.89
CA LEU A 109 -5.37 3.17 18.68
C LEU A 109 -4.45 1.97 18.97
N TYR A 110 -4.01 1.81 20.22
CA TYR A 110 -3.06 0.78 20.62
C TYR A 110 -3.78 -0.31 21.38
N SER A 111 -3.50 -1.58 21.05
CA SER A 111 -4.08 -2.74 21.75
C SER A 111 -3.52 -2.94 23.17
N TYR A 112 -2.52 -2.17 23.56
CA TYR A 112 -1.91 -2.14 24.89
C TYR A 112 -2.00 -0.72 25.47
N ARG A 113 -1.87 -0.59 26.79
CA ARG A 113 -1.83 0.70 27.50
C ARG A 113 -0.41 1.25 27.50
N PHE A 114 -0.19 2.54 27.27
CA PHE A 114 1.16 3.14 27.28
C PHE A 114 1.91 2.95 28.60
N GLY A 115 1.18 2.85 29.72
CA GLY A 115 1.75 2.53 31.03
C GLY A 115 2.15 1.06 31.22
N ASN A 116 1.66 0.16 30.37
CA ASN A 116 1.94 -1.27 30.38
C ASN A 116 2.28 -1.75 28.95
N PRO A 117 3.53 -1.55 28.50
CA PRO A 117 3.95 -1.96 27.16
C PRO A 117 3.87 -3.48 26.99
N PRO A 118 3.82 -3.98 25.74
CA PRO A 118 3.67 -5.40 25.46
C PRO A 118 4.74 -6.27 26.12
N GLY A 119 4.28 -7.26 26.87
CA GLY A 119 5.06 -8.31 27.53
C GLY A 119 4.18 -9.47 28.04
N PRO A 120 4.71 -10.34 28.91
CA PRO A 120 3.96 -11.46 29.51
C PRO A 120 2.69 -11.03 30.25
N ASP A 121 2.75 -9.86 30.89
CA ASP A 121 1.66 -9.26 31.67
C ASP A 121 0.87 -8.21 30.85
N SER A 122 0.82 -8.36 29.52
CA SER A 122 0.12 -7.41 28.64
C SER A 122 -1.35 -7.31 29.00
N GLU A 123 -1.79 -6.10 29.35
CA GLU A 123 -3.21 -5.80 29.53
C GLU A 123 -3.81 -5.30 28.21
N LEU A 124 -4.92 -5.90 27.83
CA LEU A 124 -5.71 -5.46 26.67
C LEU A 124 -6.24 -4.04 26.93
N ASN A 125 -5.97 -3.12 26.01
CA ASN A 125 -6.61 -1.81 26.01
C ASN A 125 -8.02 -1.93 25.40
N ASP A 126 -9.05 -1.75 26.22
CA ASP A 126 -10.48 -1.84 25.90
C ASP A 126 -11.12 -0.51 25.45
N ASP A 127 -10.33 0.57 25.33
CA ASP A 127 -10.84 1.84 24.82
C ASP A 127 -11.19 1.74 23.33
N ASP A 128 -12.36 2.30 22.97
CA ASP A 128 -12.85 2.31 21.59
C ASP A 128 -12.04 3.29 20.74
N SER A 129 -11.46 2.80 19.64
CA SER A 129 -10.64 3.62 18.74
C SER A 129 -11.45 4.30 17.63
N PHE A 130 -12.77 4.09 17.59
CA PHE A 130 -13.64 4.73 16.62
C PHE A 130 -13.60 6.26 16.75
N GLY A 131 -13.33 6.95 15.64
CA GLY A 131 -13.15 8.40 15.59
C GLY A 131 -11.70 8.88 15.69
N HIS A 132 -10.78 8.00 16.10
CA HIS A 132 -9.33 8.27 16.16
C HIS A 132 -8.56 7.65 14.98
N ASN A 133 -9.20 6.75 14.22
CA ASN A 133 -8.62 6.09 13.04
C ASN A 133 -9.24 6.57 11.72
N LEU A 134 -8.58 6.25 10.61
CA LEU A 134 -9.13 6.31 9.25
C LEU A 134 -10.36 5.40 9.12
N THR A 135 -11.23 5.74 8.17
CA THR A 135 -12.34 4.88 7.74
C THR A 135 -12.14 4.45 6.30
N SER A 136 -12.41 3.18 6.00
CA SER A 136 -12.43 2.68 4.63
C SER A 136 -13.67 3.19 3.91
N VAL A 137 -13.58 3.42 2.60
CA VAL A 137 -14.71 3.93 1.80
C VAL A 137 -15.01 2.97 0.66
N VAL A 138 -16.29 2.64 0.48
CA VAL A 138 -16.78 1.91 -0.68
C VAL A 138 -16.61 2.82 -1.91
N HIS A 139 -15.70 2.47 -2.81
CA HIS A 139 -15.46 3.26 -4.02
C HIS A 139 -16.39 2.85 -5.17
N ASN A 140 -16.60 3.75 -6.12
CA ASN A 140 -17.21 3.42 -7.41
C ASN A 140 -16.08 3.04 -8.38
N PRO A 141 -16.07 1.82 -8.94
CA PRO A 141 -15.01 1.41 -9.87
C PRO A 141 -15.11 2.12 -11.23
N PHE A 142 -16.31 2.58 -11.62
CA PHE A 142 -16.55 3.15 -12.94
C PHE A 142 -15.78 4.46 -13.17
N PHE A 143 -15.01 4.49 -14.26
CA PHE A 143 -14.33 5.67 -14.77
C PHE A 143 -14.26 5.60 -16.31
N ASP A 144 -14.51 6.72 -16.98
CA ASP A 144 -14.48 6.79 -18.45
C ASP A 144 -13.08 7.11 -18.97
N TRP A 145 -12.33 6.05 -19.28
CA TRP A 145 -11.01 6.13 -19.90
C TRP A 145 -11.05 6.64 -21.36
N GLY A 146 -12.21 6.66 -22.02
CA GLY A 146 -12.34 7.15 -23.40
C GLY A 146 -11.47 6.38 -24.41
N HIS A 147 -10.43 7.03 -24.94
CA HIS A 147 -9.50 6.47 -25.92
C HIS A 147 -8.10 6.17 -25.36
N ASP A 148 -7.99 6.12 -24.03
CA ASP A 148 -6.75 5.83 -23.34
C ASP A 148 -6.13 4.50 -23.81
N HIS A 149 -4.81 4.51 -23.96
CA HIS A 149 -4.00 3.33 -24.22
C HIS A 149 -2.62 3.56 -23.62
N PRO A 150 -1.97 2.52 -23.08
CA PRO A 150 -0.64 2.67 -22.49
C PRO A 150 0.36 3.12 -23.56
N PRO A 151 1.17 4.18 -23.31
CA PRO A 151 2.20 4.63 -24.24
C PRO A 151 3.20 3.52 -24.62
N ALA A 152 3.52 2.65 -23.67
CA ALA A 152 4.31 1.43 -23.86
C ALA A 152 5.69 1.64 -24.54
N HIS A 153 6.36 2.73 -24.16
CA HIS A 153 7.71 3.09 -24.62
C HIS A 153 8.69 1.95 -24.35
N GLU A 154 9.58 1.70 -25.31
CA GLU A 154 10.64 0.71 -25.12
C GLU A 154 11.62 1.17 -24.03
N TYR A 155 12.09 0.25 -23.20
CA TYR A 155 12.98 0.55 -22.07
C TYR A 155 14.21 1.38 -22.45
N HIS A 156 14.86 1.09 -23.58
CA HIS A 156 16.06 1.82 -24.01
C HIS A 156 15.79 3.26 -24.48
N ARG A 157 14.52 3.60 -24.73
CA ARG A 157 14.06 4.95 -25.08
C ARG A 157 13.50 5.70 -23.87
N SER A 158 13.39 5.04 -22.72
CA SER A 158 12.75 5.59 -21.54
C SER A 158 13.65 6.61 -20.84
N VAL A 159 13.11 7.79 -20.56
CA VAL A 159 13.71 8.82 -19.70
C VAL A 159 12.76 9.04 -18.53
N ILE A 160 13.18 8.52 -17.37
CA ILE A 160 12.38 8.53 -16.13
C ILE A 160 12.61 9.83 -15.37
N TYR A 161 11.53 10.44 -14.92
CA TYR A 161 11.54 11.65 -14.08
C TYR A 161 10.89 11.35 -12.73
N GLU A 162 11.69 11.26 -11.67
CA GLU A 162 11.20 11.09 -10.30
C GLU A 162 10.56 12.39 -9.81
N ALA A 163 9.33 12.32 -9.32
CA ALA A 163 8.57 13.47 -8.86
C ALA A 163 7.73 13.17 -7.62
N HIS A 164 7.65 14.15 -6.74
CA HIS A 164 6.72 14.16 -5.63
C HIS A 164 5.44 14.91 -6.02
N VAL A 165 4.27 14.27 -5.93
CA VAL A 165 2.96 14.85 -6.31
C VAL A 165 2.75 16.24 -5.70
N LYS A 166 2.91 16.35 -4.37
CA LYS A 166 2.85 17.63 -3.65
C LYS A 166 3.91 18.64 -4.10
N GLY A 167 5.19 18.29 -3.97
CA GLY A 167 6.31 19.22 -4.19
C GLY A 167 6.38 19.79 -5.60
N MET A 168 6.02 19.00 -6.61
CA MET A 168 6.13 19.40 -8.02
C MET A 168 5.26 20.62 -8.34
N THR A 169 4.09 20.73 -7.71
CA THR A 169 3.07 21.73 -8.09
C THR A 169 2.73 22.72 -6.98
N MET A 170 3.14 22.47 -5.73
CA MET A 170 2.79 23.29 -4.55
C MET A 170 3.10 24.79 -4.71
N THR A 171 4.20 25.14 -5.39
CA THR A 171 4.62 26.55 -5.59
C THR A 171 4.56 27.00 -7.04
N HIS A 172 3.87 26.25 -7.91
CA HIS A 172 3.88 26.54 -9.35
C HIS A 172 2.90 27.69 -9.68
N PRO A 173 3.36 28.83 -10.25
CA PRO A 173 2.55 30.03 -10.39
C PRO A 173 1.41 29.90 -11.41
N ALA A 174 1.58 29.04 -12.43
CA ALA A 174 0.56 28.81 -13.46
C ALA A 174 -0.53 27.80 -13.04
N ILE A 175 -0.42 27.20 -11.86
CA ILE A 175 -1.42 26.26 -11.34
C ILE A 175 -2.31 27.01 -10.34
N PRO A 176 -3.65 26.91 -10.47
CA PRO A 176 -4.61 27.46 -9.51
C PRO A 176 -4.32 26.97 -8.08
N GLU A 177 -4.43 27.88 -7.09
CA GLU A 177 -4.03 27.61 -5.70
C GLU A 177 -4.78 26.45 -5.05
N ASP A 178 -6.03 26.23 -5.45
CA ASP A 178 -6.94 25.19 -4.97
C ASP A 178 -6.53 23.76 -5.38
N ILE A 179 -5.70 23.61 -6.43
CA ILE A 179 -5.24 22.29 -6.91
C ILE A 179 -3.71 22.12 -6.81
N ARG A 180 -3.02 23.05 -6.15
CA ARG A 180 -1.57 22.94 -5.99
C ARG A 180 -1.21 21.80 -5.03
N GLY A 181 -0.27 20.98 -5.46
CA GLY A 181 0.22 19.84 -4.69
C GLY A 181 -0.70 18.61 -4.70
N THR A 182 -1.61 18.53 -5.68
CA THR A 182 -2.59 17.45 -5.80
C THR A 182 -2.43 16.69 -7.12
N TYR A 183 -3.13 15.57 -7.26
CA TYR A 183 -3.20 14.82 -8.52
C TYR A 183 -3.74 15.70 -9.67
N ALA A 184 -4.78 16.50 -9.43
CA ALA A 184 -5.31 17.46 -10.41
C ALA A 184 -4.29 18.54 -10.79
N GLY A 185 -3.51 19.05 -9.82
CA GLY A 185 -2.42 19.97 -10.12
C GLY A 185 -1.35 19.35 -11.01
N MET A 186 -1.03 18.09 -10.75
CA MET A 186 -0.05 17.34 -11.55
C MET A 186 -0.55 17.05 -12.98
N ALA A 187 -1.86 16.83 -13.13
CA ALA A 187 -2.54 16.66 -14.42
C ALA A 187 -2.77 17.98 -15.18
N HIS A 188 -2.44 19.12 -14.58
CA HIS A 188 -2.72 20.43 -15.19
C HIS A 188 -1.91 20.64 -16.48
N PRO A 189 -2.47 21.26 -17.54
CA PRO A 189 -1.78 21.43 -18.82
C PRO A 189 -0.40 22.10 -18.73
N ALA A 190 -0.21 23.00 -17.76
CA ALA A 190 1.09 23.64 -17.52
C ALA A 190 2.20 22.65 -17.09
N MET A 191 1.84 21.62 -16.31
CA MET A 191 2.77 20.58 -15.90
C MET A 191 3.07 19.60 -17.01
N ILE A 192 2.03 19.17 -17.73
CA ILE A 192 2.18 18.31 -18.90
C ILE A 192 3.10 18.97 -19.94
N ASP A 193 2.82 20.22 -20.29
CA ASP A 193 3.65 21.01 -21.22
C ASP A 193 5.09 21.20 -20.72
N HIS A 194 5.31 21.32 -19.40
CA HIS A 194 6.66 21.30 -18.82
C HIS A 194 7.38 19.95 -19.05
N LEU A 195 6.73 18.83 -18.72
CA LEU A 195 7.29 17.49 -18.86
C LEU A 195 7.55 17.13 -20.32
N THR A 196 6.60 17.40 -21.22
CA THR A 196 6.75 17.18 -22.66
C THR A 196 7.91 17.99 -23.25
N ARG A 197 8.08 19.26 -22.85
CA ARG A 197 9.23 20.07 -23.30
C ARG A 197 10.56 19.59 -22.74
N LEU A 198 10.56 19.07 -21.52
CA LEU A 198 11.75 18.48 -20.91
C LEU A 198 12.17 17.21 -21.67
N GLY A 199 11.24 16.55 -22.34
CA GLY A 199 11.47 15.35 -23.15
C GLY A 199 11.50 14.06 -22.32
N VAL A 200 10.81 14.06 -21.17
CA VAL A 200 10.64 12.86 -20.34
C VAL A 200 9.61 11.95 -20.99
N THR A 201 9.76 10.65 -20.83
CA THR A 201 8.83 9.66 -21.40
C THR A 201 8.07 8.91 -20.32
N ALA A 202 8.57 8.91 -19.09
CA ALA A 202 7.95 8.28 -17.94
C ALA A 202 8.12 9.16 -16.71
N ILE A 203 7.07 9.26 -15.91
CA ILE A 203 7.13 9.89 -14.60
C ILE A 203 7.09 8.81 -13.52
N GLU A 204 8.06 8.85 -12.60
CA GLU A 204 8.09 7.99 -11.42
C GLU A 204 7.58 8.79 -10.22
N LEU A 205 6.37 8.46 -9.76
CA LEU A 205 5.78 9.13 -8.61
C LEU A 205 6.31 8.50 -7.33
N MET A 206 6.80 9.34 -6.40
CA MET A 206 7.01 8.95 -5.00
C MET A 206 5.73 8.34 -4.40
N PRO A 207 5.81 7.55 -3.31
CA PRO A 207 4.70 6.73 -2.83
C PRO A 207 3.34 7.44 -2.80
N VAL A 208 2.42 6.89 -3.59
CA VAL A 208 1.02 7.35 -3.68
C VAL A 208 0.05 6.41 -3.01
N HIS A 209 0.47 5.23 -2.55
CA HIS A 209 -0.37 4.40 -1.69
C HIS A 209 -0.76 5.18 -0.43
N GLN A 210 -1.93 4.89 0.14
CA GLN A 210 -2.34 5.54 1.38
C GLN A 210 -1.32 5.22 2.48
N PHE A 211 -0.62 6.25 2.94
CA PHE A 211 0.25 6.21 4.10
C PHE A 211 -0.36 6.99 5.27
N ILE A 212 0.25 6.85 6.43
CA ILE A 212 -0.08 7.63 7.63
C ILE A 212 1.15 8.37 8.14
N ASN A 213 0.89 9.46 8.88
CA ASN A 213 1.92 10.17 9.60
C ASN A 213 2.24 9.42 10.89
N ASP A 214 3.52 9.17 11.15
CA ASP A 214 3.92 8.54 12.41
C ASP A 214 3.56 9.45 13.60
N PRO A 215 2.97 8.91 14.68
CA PRO A 215 2.67 9.69 15.88
C PRO A 215 3.91 10.42 16.43
N SER A 216 5.08 9.78 16.35
CA SER A 216 6.35 10.39 16.78
C SER A 216 6.80 11.60 15.96
N LEU A 217 6.36 11.71 14.70
CA LEU A 217 6.57 12.89 13.85
C LEU A 217 5.53 13.96 14.20
N GLN A 218 4.28 13.56 14.39
CA GLN A 218 3.19 14.46 14.77
C GLN A 218 3.47 15.15 16.11
N ASP A 219 4.00 14.43 17.11
CA ASP A 219 4.45 14.97 18.40
C ASP A 219 5.50 16.09 18.25
N LYS A 220 6.30 16.03 17.19
CA LYS A 220 7.32 17.02 16.85
C LYS A 220 6.80 18.13 15.94
N GLY A 221 5.51 18.13 15.60
CA GLY A 221 4.93 19.03 14.61
C GLY A 221 5.43 18.80 13.19
N LEU A 222 5.92 17.59 12.89
CA LEU A 222 6.39 17.16 11.58
C LEU A 222 5.35 16.23 10.92
N SER A 223 5.50 16.04 9.61
CA SER A 223 4.67 15.13 8.82
C SER A 223 5.57 14.23 7.96
N ASN A 224 5.08 13.03 7.63
CA ASN A 224 5.70 12.20 6.63
C ASN A 224 5.45 12.84 5.25
N TYR A 225 6.51 13.43 4.69
CA TYR A 225 6.42 14.06 3.37
C TYR A 225 6.50 13.00 2.27
N TRP A 226 7.51 12.12 2.31
CA TRP A 226 7.76 11.17 1.22
C TRP A 226 6.70 10.08 1.07
N GLY A 227 6.09 9.63 2.17
CA GLY A 227 5.03 8.64 2.13
C GLY A 227 5.46 7.17 2.14
N TYR A 228 6.74 6.86 2.40
CA TYR A 228 7.24 5.47 2.58
C TYR A 228 6.78 4.88 3.93
N ASN A 229 5.47 4.85 4.17
CA ASN A 229 4.85 4.29 5.37
C ASN A 229 3.42 3.83 5.05
N THR A 230 3.29 2.88 4.13
CA THR A 230 2.00 2.48 3.54
C THR A 230 1.13 1.73 4.55
N ILE A 231 -0.17 2.02 4.54
CA ILE A 231 -1.20 1.23 5.22
C ILE A 231 -2.27 0.70 4.25
N GLY A 232 -2.56 1.44 3.17
CA GLY A 232 -3.56 1.06 2.17
C GLY A 232 -2.95 0.84 0.80
N PHE A 233 -2.68 -0.43 0.46
CA PHE A 233 -1.99 -0.78 -0.78
C PHE A 233 -2.78 -0.50 -2.06
N PHE A 234 -4.10 -0.40 -1.98
CA PHE A 234 -4.97 -0.20 -3.15
C PHE A 234 -5.54 1.21 -3.26
N ALA A 235 -5.32 2.08 -2.28
CA ALA A 235 -5.89 3.41 -2.28
C ALA A 235 -4.83 4.45 -2.62
N PRO A 236 -5.11 5.39 -3.53
CA PRO A 236 -4.29 6.60 -3.64
C PRO A 236 -4.43 7.43 -2.36
N HIS A 237 -3.34 8.08 -1.97
CA HIS A 237 -3.25 8.86 -0.74
C HIS A 237 -4.23 10.04 -0.74
N ALA A 238 -5.09 10.09 0.27
CA ALA A 238 -6.20 11.04 0.34
C ALA A 238 -5.74 12.51 0.34
N ASP A 239 -4.62 12.86 1.00
CA ASP A 239 -4.15 14.25 1.10
C ASP A 239 -3.60 14.81 -0.23
N TYR A 240 -3.43 13.95 -1.24
CA TYR A 240 -3.04 14.36 -2.59
C TYR A 240 -4.24 14.57 -3.51
N ALA A 241 -5.48 14.38 -3.04
CA ALA A 241 -6.66 14.80 -3.78
C ALA A 241 -7.00 16.27 -3.51
N ALA A 242 -7.35 17.02 -4.55
CA ALA A 242 -7.87 18.39 -4.42
C ALA A 242 -9.29 18.41 -3.87
N TYR A 243 -10.10 17.40 -4.21
CA TYR A 243 -11.52 17.43 -3.93
C TYR A 243 -12.05 16.11 -3.37
N GLY A 244 -12.86 16.23 -2.32
CA GLY A 244 -13.61 15.11 -1.74
C GLY A 244 -12.74 14.14 -0.94
N THR A 245 -13.40 13.37 -0.08
CA THR A 245 -12.74 12.36 0.78
C THR A 245 -13.42 10.99 0.68
N ARG A 246 -14.48 10.88 -0.14
CA ARG A 246 -15.35 9.70 -0.23
C ARG A 246 -15.12 8.92 -1.52
N GLY A 247 -13.86 8.72 -1.89
CA GLY A 247 -13.46 7.97 -3.08
C GLY A 247 -13.09 8.85 -4.28
N GLN A 248 -13.22 10.17 -4.18
CA GLN A 248 -12.81 11.09 -5.25
C GLN A 248 -11.31 11.03 -5.53
N GLN A 249 -10.47 10.68 -4.54
CA GLN A 249 -9.04 10.48 -4.73
C GLN A 249 -8.72 9.44 -5.82
N VAL A 250 -9.56 8.41 -5.96
CA VAL A 250 -9.41 7.40 -7.02
C VAL A 250 -9.70 8.00 -8.39
N GLN A 251 -10.76 8.79 -8.50
CA GLN A 251 -11.14 9.44 -9.76
C GLN A 251 -10.11 10.50 -10.18
N GLU A 252 -9.59 11.27 -9.24
CA GLU A 252 -8.57 12.28 -9.49
C GLU A 252 -7.25 11.63 -9.94
N PHE A 253 -6.84 10.52 -9.31
CA PHE A 253 -5.69 9.75 -9.75
C PHE A 253 -5.88 9.17 -11.17
N LYS A 254 -7.03 8.54 -11.46
CA LYS A 254 -7.32 8.03 -12.81
C LYS A 254 -7.28 9.17 -13.86
N SER A 255 -7.75 10.36 -13.49
CA SER A 255 -7.68 11.55 -14.35
C SER A 255 -6.25 12.01 -14.61
N LEU A 256 -5.37 11.93 -13.60
CA LEU A 256 -3.94 12.20 -13.75
C LEU A 256 -3.31 11.24 -14.75
N VAL A 257 -3.52 9.93 -14.59
CA VAL A 257 -2.95 8.91 -15.49
C VAL A 257 -3.43 9.13 -16.91
N LYS A 258 -4.74 9.32 -17.11
CA LYS A 258 -5.30 9.60 -18.43
C LYS A 258 -4.67 10.84 -19.10
N ALA A 259 -4.48 11.92 -18.34
CA ALA A 259 -3.87 13.14 -18.87
C ALA A 259 -2.38 12.96 -19.24
N MET A 260 -1.64 12.13 -18.49
CA MET A 260 -0.26 11.79 -18.81
C MET A 260 -0.17 10.92 -20.07
N HIS A 261 -1.06 9.93 -20.20
CA HIS A 261 -1.13 9.07 -21.39
C HIS A 261 -1.51 9.84 -22.65
N GLU A 262 -2.46 10.79 -22.57
CA GLU A 262 -2.79 11.69 -23.67
C GLU A 262 -1.58 12.51 -24.15
N ALA A 263 -0.60 12.74 -23.26
CA ALA A 263 0.66 13.41 -23.56
C ALA A 263 1.81 12.45 -23.91
N ASP A 264 1.54 11.16 -24.09
CA ASP A 264 2.51 10.10 -24.39
C ASP A 264 3.57 9.92 -23.27
N ILE A 265 3.16 10.14 -22.01
CA ILE A 265 3.99 10.00 -20.80
C ILE A 265 3.46 8.82 -19.97
N GLU A 266 4.34 7.87 -19.68
CA GLU A 266 4.04 6.71 -18.82
C GLU A 266 4.03 7.09 -17.34
N VAL A 267 3.24 6.39 -16.53
CA VAL A 267 3.19 6.55 -15.08
C VAL A 267 3.76 5.32 -14.38
N ILE A 268 4.85 5.51 -13.64
CA ILE A 268 5.49 4.51 -12.80
C ILE A 268 5.25 4.89 -11.34
N LEU A 269 4.90 3.92 -10.50
CA LEU A 269 4.70 4.15 -9.07
C LEU A 269 5.84 3.59 -8.25
N ASP A 270 6.37 4.40 -7.34
CA ASP A 270 7.17 3.90 -6.23
C ASP A 270 6.25 3.19 -5.22
N VAL A 271 6.53 1.90 -4.98
CA VAL A 271 5.70 1.02 -4.18
C VAL A 271 6.47 0.40 -3.03
N VAL A 272 5.85 0.49 -1.85
CA VAL A 272 6.35 -0.10 -0.61
C VAL A 272 5.47 -1.29 -0.28
N TYR A 273 6.00 -2.50 -0.45
CA TYR A 273 5.34 -3.75 -0.04
C TYR A 273 6.14 -4.49 1.05
N ASN A 274 7.27 -3.95 1.49
CA ASN A 274 8.18 -4.62 2.40
C ASN A 274 7.79 -4.45 3.88
N HIS A 275 7.21 -3.30 4.26
CA HIS A 275 6.71 -2.99 5.59
C HIS A 275 5.36 -2.26 5.55
N THR A 276 4.78 -2.03 6.73
CA THR A 276 3.53 -1.27 6.91
C THR A 276 3.68 -0.22 8.01
N ALA A 277 2.73 0.71 8.05
CA ALA A 277 2.69 1.76 9.05
C ALA A 277 2.28 1.37 10.47
N GLU A 278 1.98 0.09 10.72
CA GLU A 278 1.72 -0.39 12.08
C GLU A 278 3.00 -0.55 12.91
N GLY A 279 4.19 -0.37 12.32
CA GLY A 279 5.48 -0.43 13.02
C GLY A 279 5.71 -1.76 13.76
N ASN A 280 6.51 -1.72 14.82
CA ASN A 280 6.81 -2.88 15.67
C ASN A 280 5.72 -3.14 16.73
N GLN A 281 5.97 -3.99 17.73
CA GLN A 281 5.02 -4.30 18.80
C GLN A 281 4.51 -3.07 19.59
N MET A 282 5.28 -1.98 19.62
CA MET A 282 4.91 -0.70 20.23
C MET A 282 4.16 0.25 19.27
N GLY A 283 3.83 -0.22 18.06
CA GLY A 283 3.05 0.53 17.10
C GLY A 283 1.53 0.35 17.27
N PRO A 284 0.74 1.14 16.52
CA PRO A 284 -0.72 1.11 16.62
C PRO A 284 -1.33 -0.16 16.02
N THR A 285 -2.59 -0.43 16.34
CA THR A 285 -3.41 -1.51 15.76
C THR A 285 -4.49 -0.88 14.88
N LEU A 286 -4.24 -0.83 13.57
CA LEU A 286 -5.03 -0.10 12.58
C LEU A 286 -5.70 -1.02 11.58
N SER A 287 -5.03 -2.09 11.16
CA SER A 287 -5.49 -3.01 10.11
C SER A 287 -4.93 -4.43 10.34
N PHE A 288 -3.83 -4.78 9.68
CA PHE A 288 -3.28 -6.14 9.58
C PHE A 288 -3.07 -6.81 10.93
N ARG A 289 -2.52 -6.10 11.92
CA ARG A 289 -2.27 -6.60 13.28
C ARG A 289 -3.55 -7.05 13.97
N GLY A 290 -4.60 -6.25 13.87
CA GLY A 290 -5.88 -6.54 14.50
C GLY A 290 -6.68 -7.61 13.76
N ILE A 291 -6.44 -7.79 12.45
CA ILE A 291 -7.13 -8.75 11.60
C ILE A 291 -6.53 -10.16 11.72
N ASP A 292 -5.22 -10.28 11.46
CA ASP A 292 -4.49 -11.56 11.52
C ASP A 292 -2.98 -11.33 11.56
N ASN A 293 -2.47 -10.91 12.71
CA ASN A 293 -1.06 -10.59 12.90
C ASN A 293 -0.06 -11.66 12.38
N PRO A 294 -0.17 -12.95 12.75
CA PRO A 294 0.79 -13.97 12.31
C PRO A 294 0.67 -14.33 10.83
N ALA A 295 -0.47 -14.06 10.17
CA ALA A 295 -0.61 -14.29 8.74
C ALA A 295 0.04 -13.19 7.89
N TYR A 296 0.03 -11.95 8.37
CA TYR A 296 0.55 -10.78 7.65
C TYR A 296 2.01 -10.45 7.97
N TYR A 297 2.44 -10.57 9.23
CA TYR A 297 3.76 -10.13 9.66
C TYR A 297 4.74 -11.26 9.93
N ARG A 298 6.01 -10.95 9.70
CA ARG A 298 7.11 -11.82 10.08
C ARG A 298 7.47 -11.61 11.55
N LEU A 299 7.13 -12.59 12.39
CA LEU A 299 7.44 -12.61 13.81
C LEU A 299 8.79 -13.30 14.07
N VAL A 300 9.40 -13.03 15.22
CA VAL A 300 10.61 -13.74 15.67
C VAL A 300 10.18 -15.13 16.18
N ASP A 301 10.78 -16.20 15.64
CA ASP A 301 10.30 -17.57 15.87
C ASP A 301 10.31 -17.99 17.36
N ASP A 302 11.33 -17.57 18.11
CA ASP A 302 11.49 -17.86 19.54
C ASP A 302 10.80 -16.83 20.45
N ASP A 303 10.31 -15.71 19.90
CA ASP A 303 9.73 -14.60 20.65
C ASP A 303 8.69 -13.83 19.82
N LYS A 304 7.52 -14.43 19.66
CA LYS A 304 6.49 -13.98 18.70
C LYS A 304 5.83 -12.65 19.05
N ILE A 305 6.10 -12.09 20.23
CA ILE A 305 5.70 -10.72 20.55
C ILE A 305 6.48 -9.70 19.70
N HIS A 306 7.69 -10.05 19.28
CA HIS A 306 8.58 -9.19 18.50
C HIS A 306 8.50 -9.48 17.00
N TYR A 307 8.73 -8.42 16.23
CA TYR A 307 8.70 -8.44 14.76
C TYR A 307 10.13 -8.57 14.24
N PHE A 308 10.30 -9.39 13.21
CA PHE A 308 11.58 -9.52 12.52
C PHE A 308 11.68 -8.43 11.46
N ASP A 309 12.49 -7.41 11.73
CA ASP A 309 12.61 -6.22 10.88
C ASP A 309 13.86 -6.28 9.99
N THR A 310 13.65 -6.37 8.67
CA THR A 310 14.71 -6.23 7.64
C THR A 310 14.68 -4.88 6.92
N THR A 311 13.71 -4.03 7.26
CA THR A 311 13.42 -2.77 6.58
C THR A 311 13.91 -1.55 7.38
N GLY A 312 14.09 -1.72 8.69
CA GLY A 312 14.44 -0.65 9.62
C GLY A 312 13.25 0.21 10.06
N THR A 313 12.01 -0.24 9.79
CA THR A 313 10.76 0.50 10.07
C THR A 313 9.91 -0.14 11.17
N GLY A 314 10.40 -1.22 11.77
CA GLY A 314 9.77 -1.91 12.90
C GLY A 314 9.05 -3.21 12.55
N ASN A 315 8.64 -3.43 11.30
CA ASN A 315 8.06 -4.70 10.86
C ASN A 315 8.55 -5.12 9.46
N SER A 316 8.21 -6.34 9.08
CA SER A 316 8.35 -6.81 7.70
C SER A 316 7.18 -7.73 7.36
N LEU A 317 6.62 -7.57 6.18
CA LEU A 317 5.52 -8.41 5.70
C LEU A 317 5.99 -9.84 5.41
N LEU A 318 5.10 -10.81 5.64
CA LEU A 318 5.42 -12.23 5.57
C LEU A 318 5.34 -12.77 4.14
N MET A 319 6.44 -12.65 3.38
CA MET A 319 6.53 -13.06 1.96
C MET A 319 6.37 -14.57 1.68
N ARG A 320 6.25 -15.41 2.73
CA ARG A 320 5.91 -16.84 2.60
C ARG A 320 4.41 -17.13 2.72
N SER A 321 3.63 -16.17 3.19
CA SER A 321 2.18 -16.33 3.39
C SER A 321 1.46 -16.22 2.05
N PRO A 322 0.67 -17.23 1.64
CA PRO A 322 -0.11 -17.16 0.40
C PRO A 322 -1.03 -15.94 0.34
N ASN A 323 -1.57 -15.52 1.49
CA ASN A 323 -2.50 -14.39 1.58
C ASN A 323 -1.78 -13.04 1.43
N VAL A 324 -0.55 -12.92 1.93
CA VAL A 324 0.29 -11.72 1.71
C VAL A 324 0.75 -11.65 0.26
N LEU A 325 1.16 -12.78 -0.32
CA LEU A 325 1.51 -12.83 -1.74
C LEU A 325 0.29 -12.48 -2.60
N GLN A 326 -0.89 -13.00 -2.28
CA GLN A 326 -2.13 -12.63 -2.95
C GLN A 326 -2.45 -11.14 -2.81
N LEU A 327 -2.32 -10.56 -1.61
CA LEU A 327 -2.50 -9.12 -1.36
C LEU A 327 -1.62 -8.27 -2.29
N ILE A 328 -0.32 -8.59 -2.36
CA ILE A 328 0.62 -7.84 -3.20
C ILE A 328 0.30 -8.02 -4.69
N MET A 329 0.03 -9.25 -5.13
CA MET A 329 -0.28 -9.54 -6.54
C MET A 329 -1.61 -8.91 -6.98
N ASP A 330 -2.64 -8.96 -6.13
CA ASP A 330 -3.92 -8.30 -6.38
C ASP A 330 -3.75 -6.78 -6.40
N SER A 331 -2.90 -6.22 -5.54
CA SER A 331 -2.59 -4.79 -5.53
C SER A 331 -1.90 -4.36 -6.82
N LEU A 332 -0.83 -5.05 -7.22
CA LEU A 332 -0.12 -4.79 -8.48
C LEU A 332 -1.09 -4.88 -9.67
N ARG A 333 -1.91 -5.93 -9.75
CA ARG A 333 -2.93 -6.07 -10.81
C ARG A 333 -3.92 -4.91 -10.79
N TYR A 334 -4.43 -4.53 -9.62
CA TYR A 334 -5.36 -3.42 -9.49
C TYR A 334 -4.76 -2.11 -10.05
N TRP A 335 -3.53 -1.79 -9.69
CA TRP A 335 -2.88 -0.58 -10.20
C TRP A 335 -2.66 -0.63 -11.72
N VAL A 336 -2.37 -1.79 -12.30
CA VAL A 336 -2.23 -1.93 -13.76
C VAL A 336 -3.59 -1.89 -14.47
N THR A 337 -4.55 -2.72 -14.07
CA THR A 337 -5.80 -2.91 -14.83
C THR A 337 -6.86 -1.86 -14.53
N GLU A 338 -6.96 -1.39 -13.28
CA GLU A 338 -7.99 -0.43 -12.88
C GLU A 338 -7.49 1.02 -12.91
N MET A 339 -6.20 1.22 -12.61
CA MET A 339 -5.57 2.54 -12.51
C MET A 339 -4.65 2.87 -13.69
N HIS A 340 -4.43 1.91 -14.62
CA HIS A 340 -3.64 2.05 -15.84
C HIS A 340 -2.18 2.46 -15.60
N VAL A 341 -1.58 2.03 -14.49
CA VAL A 341 -0.16 2.26 -14.21
C VAL A 341 0.72 1.42 -15.14
N ASP A 342 1.77 2.02 -15.71
CA ASP A 342 2.67 1.39 -16.70
C ASP A 342 3.86 0.65 -16.07
N GLY A 343 4.07 0.81 -14.77
CA GLY A 343 5.16 0.14 -14.06
C GLY A 343 5.29 0.49 -12.59
N PHE A 344 6.22 -0.20 -11.95
CA PHE A 344 6.48 -0.08 -10.51
C PHE A 344 7.98 0.01 -10.25
N ARG A 345 8.35 0.90 -9.32
CA ARG A 345 9.65 0.91 -8.66
C ARG A 345 9.47 0.36 -7.25
N PHE A 346 10.06 -0.81 -6.98
CA PHE A 346 9.96 -1.49 -5.69
C PHE A 346 11.00 -0.95 -4.72
N ASP A 347 10.53 -0.35 -3.63
CA ASP A 347 11.33 0.03 -2.47
C ASP A 347 11.84 -1.20 -1.72
N LEU A 348 13.13 -1.17 -1.31
CA LEU A 348 13.81 -2.25 -0.60
C LEU A 348 13.46 -3.65 -1.14
N ALA A 349 13.57 -3.83 -2.46
CA ALA A 349 13.08 -5.01 -3.16
C ALA A 349 13.74 -6.32 -2.68
N ALA A 350 14.92 -6.24 -2.04
CA ALA A 350 15.56 -7.42 -1.46
C ALA A 350 14.75 -8.05 -0.31
N THR A 351 13.96 -7.26 0.44
CA THR A 351 13.10 -7.81 1.51
C THR A 351 11.98 -8.67 0.94
N LEU A 352 11.46 -8.34 -0.25
CA LEU A 352 10.44 -9.14 -0.95
C LEU A 352 10.96 -10.53 -1.33
N ALA A 353 12.27 -10.69 -1.45
CA ALA A 353 12.93 -11.93 -1.84
C ALA A 353 13.30 -12.85 -0.66
N ARG A 354 12.95 -12.49 0.58
CA ARG A 354 13.33 -13.23 1.79
C ARG A 354 12.27 -14.26 2.20
N GLN A 355 12.65 -15.53 2.32
CA GLN A 355 11.76 -16.61 2.83
C GLN A 355 12.18 -17.19 4.19
N PHE A 356 13.49 -17.28 4.48
CA PHE A 356 14.02 -17.80 5.75
C PHE A 356 14.99 -16.81 6.37
N HIS A 357 16.27 -16.86 6.02
CA HIS A 357 17.29 -15.85 6.41
C HIS A 357 18.10 -15.36 5.21
N GLU A 358 18.08 -16.11 4.11
CA GLU A 358 18.78 -15.82 2.88
C GLU A 358 17.83 -15.17 1.87
N VAL A 359 18.38 -14.29 1.03
CA VAL A 359 17.71 -13.81 -0.17
C VAL A 359 17.82 -14.92 -1.21
N ASP A 360 16.74 -15.67 -1.42
CA ASP A 360 16.70 -16.68 -2.48
C ASP A 360 16.27 -15.98 -3.78
N ARG A 361 17.06 -16.19 -4.84
CA ARG A 361 16.77 -15.67 -6.18
C ARG A 361 15.50 -16.29 -6.79
N LEU A 362 15.01 -17.39 -6.21
CA LEU A 362 13.77 -18.08 -6.55
C LEU A 362 12.67 -17.84 -5.50
N SER A 363 12.57 -16.61 -4.98
CA SER A 363 11.46 -16.29 -4.09
C SER A 363 10.13 -16.50 -4.82
N ALA A 364 9.16 -17.11 -4.13
CA ALA A 364 7.81 -17.35 -4.65
C ALA A 364 7.18 -16.08 -5.23
N PHE A 365 7.53 -14.91 -4.69
CA PHE A 365 7.13 -13.62 -5.21
C PHE A 365 7.59 -13.38 -6.66
N PHE A 366 8.88 -13.58 -6.98
CA PHE A 366 9.37 -13.36 -8.35
C PHE A 366 8.78 -14.35 -9.35
N ASP A 367 8.61 -15.62 -8.94
CA ASP A 367 7.96 -16.62 -9.78
C ASP A 367 6.51 -16.22 -10.10
N LEU A 368 5.78 -15.73 -9.09
CA LEU A 368 4.41 -15.22 -9.25
C LEU A 368 4.35 -14.01 -10.17
N VAL A 369 5.27 -13.05 -10.02
CA VAL A 369 5.37 -11.87 -10.88
C VAL A 369 5.70 -12.24 -12.33
N HIS A 370 6.64 -13.16 -12.54
CA HIS A 370 7.06 -13.57 -13.89
C HIS A 370 5.99 -14.38 -14.64
N GLN A 371 5.22 -15.22 -13.94
CA GLN A 371 4.14 -15.99 -14.57
C GLN A 371 2.87 -15.17 -14.80
N ASP A 372 2.72 -14.02 -14.13
CA ASP A 372 1.49 -13.24 -14.17
C ASP A 372 1.30 -12.59 -15.55
N PRO A 373 0.15 -12.82 -16.23
CA PRO A 373 -0.06 -12.33 -17.58
C PRO A 373 -0.23 -10.81 -17.68
N VAL A 374 -0.53 -10.13 -16.56
CA VAL A 374 -0.69 -8.66 -16.51
C VAL A 374 0.62 -8.02 -16.05
N ILE A 375 1.14 -8.44 -14.90
CA ILE A 375 2.31 -7.79 -14.27
C ILE A 375 3.58 -8.03 -15.08
N SER A 376 3.71 -9.17 -15.77
CA SER A 376 4.87 -9.42 -16.64
C SER A 376 4.97 -8.48 -17.85
N GLN A 377 3.92 -7.71 -18.15
CA GLN A 377 3.87 -6.82 -19.30
C GLN A 377 4.26 -5.37 -18.98
N VAL A 378 4.36 -5.01 -17.69
CA VAL A 378 4.67 -3.65 -17.24
C VAL A 378 6.15 -3.48 -16.86
N LYS A 379 6.58 -2.23 -16.67
CA LYS A 379 7.95 -1.93 -16.25
C LYS A 379 8.15 -2.27 -14.79
N LEU A 380 9.13 -3.11 -14.46
CA LEU A 380 9.52 -3.43 -13.07
C LEU A 380 10.94 -2.92 -12.81
N ILE A 381 11.07 -2.01 -11.85
CA ILE A 381 12.32 -1.39 -11.40
C ILE A 381 12.49 -1.77 -9.93
N ALA A 382 13.69 -2.11 -9.48
CA ALA A 382 13.92 -2.59 -8.12
C ALA A 382 15.05 -1.82 -7.46
N GLU A 383 14.87 -1.45 -6.19
CA GLU A 383 15.96 -1.08 -5.31
C GLU A 383 16.66 -2.36 -4.80
N PRO A 384 17.87 -2.68 -5.29
CA PRO A 384 18.41 -4.03 -5.18
C PRO A 384 19.18 -4.22 -3.87
N TRP A 385 18.66 -3.72 -2.75
CA TRP A 385 19.24 -3.88 -1.43
C TRP A 385 18.20 -3.80 -0.31
N ASP A 386 18.54 -4.30 0.88
CA ASP A 386 17.83 -4.01 2.14
C ASP A 386 18.83 -3.92 3.32
N LEU A 387 18.33 -3.60 4.51
CA LEU A 387 19.16 -3.45 5.72
C LEU A 387 19.50 -4.80 6.39
N GLY A 388 18.84 -5.88 5.97
CA GLY A 388 19.07 -7.21 6.53
C GLY A 388 20.42 -7.81 6.09
N ASP A 389 20.91 -8.79 6.86
CA ASP A 389 22.14 -9.50 6.48
C ASP A 389 21.97 -10.20 5.11
N GLY A 390 22.99 -10.10 4.25
CA GLY A 390 22.92 -10.54 2.85
C GLY A 390 21.99 -9.72 1.93
N GLY A 391 21.58 -8.52 2.37
CA GLY A 391 20.61 -7.67 1.65
C GLY A 391 21.08 -7.11 0.32
N TYR A 392 22.39 -6.98 0.07
CA TYR A 392 22.92 -6.34 -1.14
C TYR A 392 22.83 -7.26 -2.38
N GLN A 393 21.86 -6.99 -3.26
CA GLN A 393 21.48 -7.84 -4.40
C GLN A 393 21.65 -7.14 -5.77
N VAL A 394 22.59 -6.21 -5.89
CA VAL A 394 22.90 -5.56 -7.17
C VAL A 394 23.28 -6.60 -8.22
N GLY A 395 22.50 -6.68 -9.30
CA GLY A 395 22.66 -7.68 -10.38
C GLY A 395 22.19 -9.09 -10.02
N GLY A 396 21.58 -9.28 -8.84
CA GLY A 396 21.00 -10.55 -8.38
C GLY A 396 19.58 -10.81 -8.88
N PHE A 397 18.88 -9.78 -9.35
CA PHE A 397 17.53 -9.87 -9.90
C PHE A 397 17.56 -10.41 -11.33
N LEU A 398 16.62 -11.32 -11.65
CA LEU A 398 16.45 -11.83 -13.01
C LEU A 398 16.06 -10.69 -13.97
N PRO A 399 16.55 -10.69 -15.23
CA PRO A 399 16.07 -9.74 -16.23
C PRO A 399 14.58 -9.95 -16.45
N CYS A 400 13.76 -8.94 -16.14
CA CYS A 400 12.34 -9.03 -16.43
C CYS A 400 12.11 -8.84 -17.94
N GLY A 401 11.36 -9.74 -18.57
CA GLY A 401 11.36 -9.94 -20.00
C GLY A 401 10.76 -8.80 -20.85
N ARG A 402 11.43 -8.51 -21.97
CA ARG A 402 10.81 -8.31 -23.30
C ARG A 402 11.58 -9.21 -24.27
N SER A 403 11.12 -10.44 -24.48
CA SER A 403 11.67 -11.32 -25.54
C SER A 403 10.89 -11.07 -26.83
N GLY A 404 11.40 -10.16 -27.65
CA GLY A 404 10.80 -9.81 -28.93
C GLY A 404 11.77 -9.71 -30.11
N THR A 405 13.07 -9.91 -29.94
CA THR A 405 14.02 -10.20 -31.03
C THR A 405 15.29 -10.78 -30.44
N ALA A 406 15.80 -11.87 -31.04
CA ALA A 406 17.11 -12.41 -30.74
C ALA A 406 18.18 -11.30 -30.83
N THR A 407 19.19 -11.38 -29.95
CA THR A 407 20.36 -10.48 -29.84
C THR A 407 20.08 -9.06 -29.33
N THR A 408 19.74 -8.91 -28.04
CA THR A 408 20.37 -8.00 -27.04
C THR A 408 19.47 -7.94 -25.80
N ALA A 409 19.79 -8.72 -24.77
CA ALA A 409 19.13 -8.65 -23.47
C ALA A 409 19.55 -7.34 -22.77
N THR A 410 18.59 -6.47 -22.45
CA THR A 410 18.84 -5.26 -21.67
C THR A 410 18.66 -5.62 -20.19
N PRO A 411 19.64 -5.37 -19.30
CA PRO A 411 19.49 -5.62 -17.87
C PRO A 411 18.50 -4.63 -17.24
N CYS A 412 17.81 -5.03 -16.16
CA CYS A 412 17.07 -4.09 -15.31
C CYS A 412 18.00 -2.92 -14.93
N ALA A 413 17.55 -1.69 -15.13
CA ALA A 413 18.32 -0.50 -14.81
C ALA A 413 18.50 -0.43 -13.27
N THR A 414 19.74 -0.49 -12.81
CA THR A 414 20.10 -0.23 -11.41
C THR A 414 20.42 1.25 -11.26
N SER A 415 19.77 1.93 -10.31
CA SER A 415 20.14 3.28 -9.89
C SER A 415 21.45 3.21 -9.10
N GLY A 416 22.58 3.41 -9.79
CA GLY A 416 23.90 3.38 -9.16
C GLY A 416 24.22 4.69 -8.44
N ALA A 417 24.11 4.71 -7.11
CA ALA A 417 24.85 5.68 -6.31
C ALA A 417 26.35 5.34 -6.39
N ALA A 418 27.15 6.26 -6.92
CA ALA A 418 28.59 6.07 -7.06
C ALA A 418 29.26 5.92 -5.69
N SER A 419 29.77 4.73 -5.40
CA SER A 419 30.58 4.49 -4.20
C SER A 419 31.91 5.27 -4.29
N PRO A 420 32.34 5.98 -3.23
CA PRO A 420 33.59 6.72 -3.27
C PRO A 420 34.78 5.75 -3.24
N ARG A 421 35.68 5.85 -4.23
CA ARG A 421 36.95 5.11 -4.22
C ARG A 421 37.78 5.53 -3.00
N PRO A 422 38.36 4.59 -2.24
CA PRO A 422 39.33 4.95 -1.21
C PRO A 422 40.60 5.48 -1.88
N SER A 423 41.03 6.68 -1.49
CA SER A 423 42.31 7.25 -1.92
C SER A 423 43.46 6.46 -1.31
N GLU A 424 44.25 5.79 -2.14
CA GLU A 424 45.60 5.33 -1.77
C GLU A 424 46.47 6.56 -1.52
N SER A 425 46.68 6.91 -0.25
CA SER A 425 47.79 7.78 0.14
C SER A 425 49.01 6.91 0.46
N SER A 426 50.06 7.18 -0.30
CA SER A 426 51.36 6.54 -0.26
C SER A 426 52.07 6.81 1.08
N ARG A 427 52.51 5.73 1.74
CA ARG A 427 53.59 5.82 2.73
C ARG A 427 54.90 6.11 1.99
N ARG A 428 55.40 7.33 2.12
CA ARG A 428 56.82 7.67 2.06
C ARG A 428 57.09 8.77 3.09
N GLY A 429 58.04 8.53 3.99
CA GLY A 429 58.49 9.47 5.02
C GLY A 429 58.44 8.84 6.39
#